data_AF-A0A815KVK9-F1
#
_entry.id   AF-A0A815KVK9-F1
#
_cell.length_a   1.000
_cell.length_b   1.000
_cell.length_c   1.000
_cell.angle_alpha   90.00
_cell.angle_beta   90.00
_cell.angle_gamma   90.00
#
_symmetry.space_group_name_H-M   'P 1'
#
loop_
_entity.id
_entity.type
_entity.pdbx_description
1 polymer ?
#
loop_
_entity_poly.entity_id
_entity_poly.type
_entity_poly.pdbx_seq_one_letter_code
_entity_poly.pdbx_strand_id
1 'polypeptide(L)'
;MSEYINNCFCCGYYLVPRYKRLVNNIFPQNPEHGLDKNNLERLRFYALVKPEKLDKSFRYMSQKIARYLRHRNRPYVILGIKAMDDTMKSCYEQLNTFVDDYLETLRLILNEGNDLELIEHVVASFESFCEIREEAPNYQRNYQFFVSRFTQLCYNNDEVDKTKYVEKFIKRKH
;
A
#
# COMPACT_ATOMS: atom_id res chain seq x y z
N MET A 1 12.60 -8.22 -25.09
CA MET A 1 12.36 -7.11 -26.03
C MET A 1 11.67 -6.01 -25.24
N SER A 2 12.35 -4.86 -25.07
CA SER A 2 11.96 -3.75 -24.19
C SER A 2 10.79 -2.97 -24.79
N GLU A 3 9.62 -2.96 -24.13
CA GLU A 3 8.58 -1.97 -24.41
C GLU A 3 8.96 -0.65 -23.74
N TYR A 4 9.73 0.16 -24.48
CA TYR A 4 9.78 1.60 -24.28
C TYR A 4 8.36 2.14 -24.38
N ILE A 5 7.85 2.70 -23.27
CA ILE A 5 6.66 3.55 -23.29
C ILE A 5 7.07 4.82 -24.05
N ASN A 6 6.89 4.78 -25.38
CA ASN A 6 6.88 5.96 -26.24
C ASN A 6 5.63 6.78 -25.91
N ASN A 7 5.70 7.53 -24.80
CA ASN A 7 4.70 8.53 -24.48
C ASN A 7 5.06 9.81 -25.24
N CYS A 8 4.25 10.16 -26.24
CA CYS A 8 4.27 11.46 -26.90
C CYS A 8 4.09 12.57 -25.85
N PHE A 9 5.13 13.40 -25.67
CA PHE A 9 5.26 14.40 -24.61
C PHE A 9 4.27 15.57 -24.69
N CYS A 10 3.46 15.71 -25.75
CA CYS A 10 2.58 16.87 -25.94
C CYS A 10 1.07 16.58 -25.97
N CYS A 11 0.60 15.34 -26.09
CA CYS A 11 -0.85 15.04 -26.20
C CYS A 11 -1.36 13.98 -25.21
N GLY A 12 -0.53 13.00 -24.81
CA GLY A 12 -0.97 11.90 -23.94
C GLY A 12 -1.12 12.29 -22.47
N TYR A 13 -0.30 13.22 -21.95
CA TYR A 13 -0.29 13.57 -20.53
C TYR A 13 -1.58 14.26 -20.06
N TYR A 14 -2.21 15.08 -20.91
CA TYR A 14 -3.47 15.75 -20.58
C TYR A 14 -4.70 14.85 -20.67
N LEU A 15 -4.61 13.76 -21.45
CA LEU A 15 -5.64 12.72 -21.53
C LEU A 15 -5.63 11.81 -20.29
N VAL A 16 -4.52 11.77 -19.53
CA VAL A 16 -4.45 11.03 -18.27
C VAL A 16 -5.23 11.79 -17.19
N PRO A 17 -6.24 11.15 -16.55
CA PRO A 17 -6.97 11.76 -15.45
C PRO A 17 -6.05 12.31 -14.35
N ARG A 18 -6.40 13.47 -13.80
CA ARG A 18 -5.55 14.19 -12.83
C ARG A 18 -5.11 13.33 -11.64
N TYR A 19 -5.99 12.48 -11.11
CA TYR A 19 -5.66 11.58 -10.00
C TYR A 19 -4.52 10.60 -10.35
N LYS A 20 -4.52 10.04 -11.58
CA LYS A 20 -3.45 9.15 -12.03
C LYS A 20 -2.12 9.87 -12.18
N ARG A 21 -2.14 11.12 -12.66
CA ARG A 21 -0.94 11.96 -12.74
C ARG A 21 -0.37 12.26 -11.37
N LEU A 22 -1.23 12.66 -10.41
CA LEU A 22 -0.81 12.89 -9.03
C LEU A 22 -0.17 11.64 -8.43
N VAL A 23 -0.82 10.47 -8.56
CA VAL A 23 -0.26 9.20 -8.09
C VAL A 23 1.08 8.89 -8.77
N ASN A 24 1.18 9.03 -10.10
CA ASN A 24 2.42 8.74 -10.81
C ASN A 24 3.59 9.62 -10.36
N ASN A 25 3.33 10.89 -10.08
CA ASN A 25 4.34 11.86 -9.68
C ASN A 25 4.86 11.66 -8.24
N ILE A 26 4.20 10.82 -7.44
CA ILE A 26 4.69 10.44 -6.10
C ILE A 26 5.92 9.51 -6.21
N PHE A 27 5.97 8.67 -7.26
CA PHE A 27 7.00 7.66 -7.39
C PHE A 27 8.20 8.21 -8.17
N PRO A 28 9.41 8.17 -7.58
CA PRO A 28 10.62 8.66 -8.24
C PRO A 28 11.09 7.72 -9.36
N GLN A 29 12.03 8.21 -10.18
CA GLN A 29 12.74 7.39 -11.17
C GLN A 29 13.72 6.38 -10.54
N ASN A 30 14.29 6.70 -9.37
CA ASN A 30 15.07 5.77 -8.56
C ASN A 30 14.32 5.52 -7.24
N PRO A 31 13.97 4.27 -6.90
CA PRO A 31 13.23 3.98 -5.67
C PRO A 31 13.98 4.33 -4.37
N GLU A 32 15.31 4.43 -4.41
CA GLU A 32 16.13 4.81 -3.24
C GLU A 32 15.88 6.24 -2.77
N HIS A 33 15.40 7.13 -3.64
CA HIS A 33 15.07 8.51 -3.28
C HIS A 33 13.82 8.62 -2.39
N GLY A 34 13.05 7.54 -2.23
CA GLY A 34 11.81 7.57 -1.48
C GLY A 34 10.68 8.32 -2.20
N LEU A 35 9.53 8.42 -1.53
CA LEU A 35 8.36 9.09 -2.09
C LEU A 35 8.58 10.60 -2.19
N ASP A 36 8.10 11.21 -3.28
CA ASP A 36 8.02 12.67 -3.37
C ASP A 36 6.91 13.17 -2.42
N LYS A 37 7.34 13.66 -1.25
CA LYS A 37 6.44 14.15 -0.19
C LYS A 37 5.56 15.31 -0.66
N ASN A 38 6.06 16.20 -1.51
CA ASN A 38 5.29 17.33 -2.01
C ASN A 38 4.15 16.85 -2.93
N ASN A 39 4.42 15.87 -3.79
CA ASN A 39 3.38 15.30 -4.65
C ASN A 39 2.39 14.44 -3.86
N LEU A 40 2.82 13.80 -2.78
CA LEU A 40 1.96 13.07 -1.86
C LEU A 40 1.01 14.03 -1.12
N GLU A 41 1.51 15.15 -0.61
CA GLU A 41 0.67 16.21 -0.03
C GLU A 41 -0.34 16.77 -1.04
N ARG A 42 0.07 16.99 -2.28
CA ARG A 42 -0.85 17.41 -3.36
C ARG A 42 -1.93 16.39 -3.63
N LEU A 43 -1.63 15.09 -3.58
CA LEU A 43 -2.63 14.03 -3.70
C LEU A 43 -3.61 14.07 -2.53
N ARG A 44 -3.11 14.19 -1.29
CA ARG A 44 -3.94 14.30 -0.07
C ARG A 44 -4.86 15.50 -0.13
N PHE A 45 -4.34 16.67 -0.44
CA PHE A 45 -5.14 17.89 -0.59
C PHE A 45 -6.21 17.73 -1.69
N TYR A 46 -5.85 17.14 -2.84
CA TYR A 46 -6.80 16.87 -3.92
C TYR A 46 -7.94 15.95 -3.48
N ALA A 47 -7.64 14.95 -2.65
CA ALA A 47 -8.62 14.02 -2.09
C ALA A 47 -9.49 14.64 -1.00
N LEU A 48 -8.94 15.49 -0.12
CA LEU A 48 -9.71 16.22 0.89
C LEU A 48 -10.75 17.15 0.25
N VAL A 49 -10.38 17.82 -0.84
CA VAL A 49 -11.31 18.71 -1.57
C VAL A 49 -12.35 17.90 -2.37
N LYS A 50 -12.03 16.66 -2.77
CA LYS A 50 -12.88 15.81 -3.62
C LYS A 50 -12.84 14.35 -3.17
N PRO A 51 -13.63 13.95 -2.15
CA PRO A 51 -13.59 12.60 -1.57
C PRO A 51 -13.82 11.49 -2.59
N GLU A 52 -14.64 11.71 -3.63
CA GLU A 52 -14.89 10.74 -4.70
C GLU A 52 -13.66 10.46 -5.59
N LYS A 53 -12.61 11.27 -5.47
CA LYS A 53 -11.33 11.07 -6.16
C LYS A 53 -10.35 10.26 -5.32
N LEU A 54 -10.58 10.14 -4.01
CA LEU A 54 -9.73 9.36 -3.12
C LEU A 54 -9.82 7.87 -3.45
N ASP A 55 -11.03 7.32 -3.58
CA ASP A 55 -11.29 5.95 -4.05
C ASP A 55 -10.53 5.64 -5.35
N LYS A 56 -10.70 6.49 -6.37
CA LYS A 56 -10.02 6.34 -7.67
C LYS A 56 -8.49 6.39 -7.57
N SER A 57 -7.97 7.17 -6.63
CA SER A 57 -6.53 7.27 -6.39
C SER A 57 -6.00 6.00 -5.74
N PHE A 58 -6.68 5.50 -4.71
CA PHE A 58 -6.34 4.25 -4.02
C PHE A 58 -6.43 3.03 -4.94
N ARG A 59 -7.51 2.90 -5.71
CA ARG A 59 -7.64 1.85 -6.72
C ARG A 59 -6.50 1.87 -7.73
N TYR A 60 -6.10 3.07 -8.18
CA TYR A 60 -4.98 3.19 -9.11
C TYR A 60 -3.61 2.91 -8.47
N MET A 61 -3.40 3.30 -7.21
CA MET A 61 -2.21 2.89 -6.44
C MET A 61 -2.13 1.36 -6.33
N SER A 62 -3.24 0.71 -5.99
CA SER A 62 -3.38 -0.75 -5.90
C SER A 62 -3.00 -1.44 -7.22
N GLN A 63 -3.54 -0.95 -8.35
CA GLN A 63 -3.19 -1.44 -9.69
C GLN A 63 -1.71 -1.27 -10.02
N LYS A 64 -1.11 -0.15 -9.60
CA LYS A 64 0.30 0.16 -9.85
C LYS A 64 1.21 -0.75 -9.01
N ILE A 65 0.85 -1.02 -7.76
CA ILE A 65 1.53 -1.98 -6.89
C ILE A 65 1.44 -3.40 -7.45
N ALA A 66 0.25 -3.84 -7.86
CA ALA A 66 0.07 -5.14 -8.51
C ALA A 66 0.97 -5.28 -9.76
N ARG A 67 1.11 -4.21 -10.55
CA ARG A 67 2.03 -4.18 -11.68
C ARG A 67 3.49 -4.30 -11.25
N TYR A 68 3.92 -3.56 -10.22
CA TYR A 68 5.28 -3.67 -9.69
C TYR A 68 5.57 -5.08 -9.17
N LEU A 69 4.61 -5.68 -8.47
CA LEU A 69 4.68 -7.04 -7.94
C LEU A 69 4.87 -8.06 -9.07
N ARG A 70 4.05 -7.98 -10.12
CA ARG A 70 4.16 -8.83 -11.32
C ARG A 70 5.51 -8.71 -12.02
N HIS A 71 6.11 -7.52 -12.02
CA HIS A 71 7.44 -7.28 -12.59
C HIS A 71 8.58 -7.52 -11.59
N ARG A 72 8.30 -8.13 -10.43
CA ARG A 72 9.28 -8.42 -9.37
C ARG A 72 10.04 -7.18 -8.88
N ASN A 73 9.44 -6.00 -8.99
CA ASN A 73 10.08 -4.73 -8.65
C ASN A 73 9.80 -4.35 -7.19
N ARG A 74 10.44 -5.08 -6.27
CA ARG A 74 10.22 -4.99 -4.82
C ARG A 74 10.38 -3.58 -4.25
N PRO A 75 11.42 -2.79 -4.60
CA PRO A 75 11.57 -1.44 -4.06
C PRO A 75 10.35 -0.55 -4.34
N TYR A 76 9.74 -0.68 -5.52
CA TYR A 76 8.54 0.07 -5.87
C TYR A 76 7.26 -0.47 -5.21
N VAL A 77 7.19 -1.77 -4.92
CA VAL A 77 6.11 -2.33 -4.09
C VAL A 77 6.17 -1.71 -2.70
N ILE A 78 7.37 -1.67 -2.09
CA ILE A 78 7.60 -1.07 -0.77
C ILE A 78 7.22 0.42 -0.74
N LEU A 79 7.62 1.18 -1.76
CA LEU A 79 7.20 2.57 -1.90
C LEU A 79 5.68 2.70 -2.03
N GLY A 80 5.04 1.79 -2.76
CA GLY A 80 3.59 1.78 -2.90
C GLY A 80 2.86 1.55 -1.58
N ILE A 81 3.31 0.59 -0.76
CA ILE A 81 2.77 0.37 0.59
C ILE A 81 2.90 1.64 1.43
N LYS A 82 4.10 2.25 1.47
CA LYS A 82 4.36 3.49 2.21
C LYS A 82 3.46 4.64 1.76
N ALA A 83 3.22 4.77 0.45
CA ALA A 83 2.36 5.81 -0.10
C ALA A 83 0.89 5.61 0.31
N MET A 84 0.43 4.35 0.34
CA MET A 84 -0.91 4.01 0.80
C MET A 84 -1.07 4.28 2.30
N ASP A 85 -0.09 3.91 3.13
CA ASP A 85 -0.11 4.18 4.57
C ASP A 85 -0.15 5.67 4.89
N ASP A 86 0.72 6.46 4.26
CA ASP A 86 0.79 7.91 4.48
C ASP A 86 -0.51 8.61 4.02
N THR A 87 -1.13 8.12 2.95
CA THR A 87 -2.41 8.65 2.47
C THR A 87 -3.54 8.24 3.39
N MET A 88 -3.60 6.97 3.81
CA MET A 88 -4.61 6.41 4.71
C MET A 88 -4.64 7.17 6.03
N LYS A 89 -3.49 7.36 6.67
CA LYS A 89 -3.36 8.08 7.95
C LYS A 89 -3.91 9.51 7.87
N SER A 90 -3.72 10.16 6.73
CA SER A 90 -4.14 11.55 6.54
C SER A 90 -5.60 11.69 6.11
N CYS A 91 -6.22 10.63 5.62
CA CYS A 91 -7.58 10.62 5.09
C CYS A 91 -8.45 9.54 5.77
N TYR A 92 -8.19 9.25 7.04
CA TYR A 92 -8.84 8.16 7.78
C TYR A 92 -10.35 8.37 7.95
N GLU A 93 -10.84 9.62 7.93
CA GLU A 93 -12.27 9.94 7.94
C GLU A 93 -13.01 9.38 6.72
N GLN A 94 -12.30 9.14 5.61
CA GLN A 94 -12.85 8.58 4.38
C GLN A 94 -12.48 7.09 4.20
N LEU A 95 -11.97 6.42 5.24
CA LEU A 95 -11.43 5.05 5.18
C LEU A 95 -12.38 4.05 4.51
N ASN A 96 -13.66 4.10 4.84
CA ASN A 96 -14.71 3.23 4.27
C ASN A 96 -14.79 3.29 2.73
N THR A 97 -14.26 4.34 2.10
CA THR A 97 -14.29 4.50 0.64
C THR A 97 -13.17 3.77 -0.09
N PHE A 98 -12.09 3.40 0.60
CA PHE A 98 -10.88 2.84 -0.03
C PHE A 98 -10.28 1.64 0.70
N VAL A 99 -10.79 1.29 1.89
CA VAL A 99 -10.28 0.22 2.74
C VAL A 99 -10.21 -1.14 2.05
N ASP A 100 -11.16 -1.47 1.19
CA ASP A 100 -11.14 -2.73 0.45
C ASP A 100 -9.99 -2.78 -0.56
N ASP A 101 -9.77 -1.70 -1.32
CA ASP A 101 -8.60 -1.57 -2.22
C ASP A 101 -7.28 -1.63 -1.42
N TYR A 102 -7.26 -1.05 -0.21
CA TYR A 102 -6.10 -1.11 0.69
C TYR A 102 -5.78 -2.53 1.18
N LEU A 103 -6.75 -3.21 1.79
CA LEU A 103 -6.57 -4.56 2.32
C LEU A 103 -6.35 -5.58 1.20
N GLU A 104 -7.01 -5.43 0.05
CA GLU A 104 -6.77 -6.31 -1.10
C GLU A 104 -5.33 -6.19 -1.62
N THR A 105 -4.75 -4.99 -1.60
CA THR A 105 -3.35 -4.78 -1.98
C THR A 105 -2.40 -5.50 -1.04
N LEU A 106 -2.61 -5.38 0.28
CA LEU A 106 -1.79 -6.09 1.28
C LEU A 106 -1.93 -7.62 1.13
N ARG A 107 -3.15 -8.11 0.90
CA ARG A 107 -3.43 -9.52 0.63
C ARG A 107 -2.70 -10.02 -0.61
N LEU A 108 -2.74 -9.25 -1.71
CA LEU A 108 -2.05 -9.56 -2.95
C LEU A 108 -0.54 -9.75 -2.71
N ILE A 109 0.08 -8.85 -1.96
CA ILE A 109 1.52 -8.92 -1.65
C ILE A 109 1.85 -10.17 -0.85
N LEU A 110 1.05 -10.52 0.17
CA LEU A 110 1.26 -11.72 1.00
C LEU A 110 1.06 -13.05 0.26
N ASN A 111 0.31 -13.04 -0.84
CA ASN A 111 0.07 -14.22 -1.67
C ASN A 111 1.17 -14.46 -2.72
N GLU A 112 1.94 -13.43 -3.07
CA GLU A 112 2.97 -13.53 -4.11
C GLU A 112 4.18 -14.38 -3.68
N GLY A 113 4.41 -14.54 -2.38
CA GLY A 113 5.46 -15.40 -1.84
C GLY A 113 5.80 -15.14 -0.38
N ASN A 114 6.92 -15.70 0.08
CA ASN A 114 7.43 -15.55 1.46
C ASN A 114 8.63 -14.59 1.53
N ASP A 115 8.57 -13.49 0.77
CA ASP A 115 9.61 -12.46 0.83
C ASP A 115 9.52 -11.70 2.16
N LEU A 116 10.52 -11.90 3.03
CA LEU A 116 10.52 -11.36 4.39
C LEU A 116 10.45 -9.83 4.40
N GLU A 117 11.12 -9.13 3.49
CA GLU A 117 11.12 -7.67 3.46
C GLU A 117 9.73 -7.12 3.13
N LEU A 118 9.05 -7.74 2.15
CA LEU A 118 7.68 -7.37 1.79
C LEU A 118 6.69 -7.73 2.90
N ILE A 119 6.86 -8.89 3.54
CA ILE A 119 6.04 -9.32 4.68
C ILE A 119 6.17 -8.32 5.83
N GLU A 120 7.38 -7.91 6.21
CA GLU A 120 7.62 -6.95 7.29
C GLU A 120 6.90 -5.62 7.03
N HIS A 121 6.93 -5.14 5.78
CA HIS A 121 6.21 -3.92 5.39
C HIS A 121 4.70 -4.09 5.44
N VAL A 122 4.16 -5.23 4.98
CA VAL A 122 2.72 -5.51 5.06
C VAL A 122 2.25 -5.63 6.51
N VAL A 123 3.01 -6.30 7.38
CA VAL A 123 2.69 -6.41 8.81
C VAL A 123 2.67 -5.04 9.46
N ALA A 124 3.70 -4.21 9.24
CA ALA A 124 3.75 -2.85 9.81
C ALA A 124 2.60 -1.95 9.30
N SER A 125 2.28 -2.07 8.01
CA SER A 125 1.17 -1.37 7.36
C SER A 125 -0.17 -1.78 7.97
N PHE A 126 -0.41 -3.09 8.11
CA PHE A 126 -1.62 -3.63 8.73
C PHE A 126 -1.75 -3.30 10.23
N GLU A 127 -0.66 -3.34 10.99
CA GLU A 127 -0.62 -2.87 12.38
C GLU A 127 -1.08 -1.41 12.45
N SER A 128 -0.52 -0.56 11.60
CA SER A 128 -0.88 0.85 11.56
C SER A 128 -2.33 1.10 11.15
N PHE A 129 -2.92 0.24 10.30
CA PHE A 129 -4.34 0.27 9.98
C PHE A 129 -5.21 -0.10 11.20
N CYS A 130 -4.81 -1.09 11.99
CA CYS A 130 -5.54 -1.53 13.19
C CYS A 130 -5.55 -0.47 14.30
N GLU A 131 -4.60 0.47 14.30
CA GLU A 131 -4.56 1.59 15.26
C GLU A 131 -5.60 2.69 14.96
N ILE A 132 -6.21 2.70 13.77
CA ILE A 132 -7.25 3.67 13.41
C ILE A 132 -8.55 3.29 14.14
N ARG A 133 -9.03 4.16 15.06
CA ARG A 133 -10.11 3.89 16.01
C ARG A 133 -11.41 3.35 15.37
N GLU A 134 -12.04 2.42 16.10
CA GLU A 134 -13.09 1.45 15.72
C GLU A 134 -14.50 1.99 15.41
N GLU A 135 -14.68 3.18 14.81
CA GLU A 135 -16.04 3.65 14.45
C GLU A 135 -16.58 3.05 13.13
N ALA A 136 -15.85 2.12 12.51
CA ALA A 136 -16.20 1.56 11.20
C ALA A 136 -16.69 0.09 11.29
N PRO A 137 -18.01 -0.14 11.26
CA PRO A 137 -18.59 -1.46 11.42
C PRO A 137 -18.57 -2.23 10.09
N ASN A 138 -17.45 -2.88 9.71
CA ASN A 138 -17.45 -4.07 8.81
C ASN A 138 -16.09 -4.71 8.45
N TYR A 139 -14.95 -4.32 9.05
CA TYR A 139 -13.64 -4.88 8.64
C TYR A 139 -13.37 -6.34 9.06
N GLN A 140 -14.25 -6.91 9.89
CA GLN A 140 -14.06 -8.23 10.51
C GLN A 140 -13.81 -9.36 9.52
N ARG A 141 -14.43 -9.32 8.33
CA ARG A 141 -14.23 -10.34 7.29
C ARG A 141 -12.87 -10.24 6.61
N ASN A 142 -12.34 -9.03 6.45
CA ASN A 142 -11.04 -8.83 5.83
C ASN A 142 -9.90 -9.26 6.76
N TYR A 143 -10.08 -9.16 8.08
CA TYR A 143 -9.08 -9.58 9.08
C TYR A 143 -8.79 -11.09 9.12
N GLN A 144 -9.77 -11.94 8.83
CA GLN A 144 -9.61 -13.41 8.89
C GLN A 144 -8.45 -13.90 8.02
N PHE A 145 -8.31 -13.34 6.81
CA PHE A 145 -7.20 -13.67 5.92
C PHE A 145 -5.85 -13.32 6.56
N PHE A 146 -5.71 -12.09 7.07
CA PHE A 146 -4.45 -11.62 7.65
C PHE A 146 -4.06 -12.40 8.89
N VAL A 147 -5.00 -12.64 9.79
CA VAL A 147 -4.77 -13.46 11.00
C VAL A 147 -4.29 -14.86 10.61
N SER A 148 -4.96 -15.52 9.65
CA SER A 148 -4.57 -16.84 9.19
C SER A 148 -3.18 -16.83 8.53
N ARG A 149 -2.93 -15.87 7.64
CA ARG A 149 -1.68 -15.77 6.89
C ARG A 149 -0.49 -15.44 7.79
N PHE A 150 -0.63 -14.49 8.71
CA PHE A 150 0.43 -14.17 9.68
C PHE A 150 0.71 -15.34 10.61
N THR A 151 -0.33 -16.06 11.03
CA THR A 151 -0.17 -17.29 11.83
C THR A 151 0.64 -18.35 11.07
N GLN A 152 0.31 -18.59 9.79
CA GLN A 152 1.08 -19.51 8.94
C GLN A 152 2.55 -19.08 8.80
N LEU A 153 2.81 -17.79 8.64
CA LEU A 153 4.19 -17.26 8.55
C LEU A 153 4.98 -17.47 9.85
N CYS A 154 4.33 -17.46 11.02
CA CYS A 154 4.97 -17.81 12.29
C CYS A 154 5.31 -19.31 12.38
N TYR A 155 4.47 -20.19 11.83
CA TYR A 155 4.68 -21.64 11.90
C TYR A 155 5.66 -22.16 10.85
N ASN A 156 5.62 -21.67 9.61
CA ASN A 156 6.39 -22.18 8.48
C ASN A 156 7.87 -21.72 8.45
N ASN A 157 8.25 -20.74 9.28
CA ASN A 157 9.61 -20.24 9.38
C ASN A 157 10.40 -21.01 10.46
N ASP A 158 10.75 -22.27 10.22
CA ASP A 158 11.63 -23.03 11.13
C ASP A 158 13.09 -22.54 11.15
N GLU A 159 13.46 -21.60 10.27
CA GLU A 159 14.79 -20.97 10.24
C GLU A 159 14.83 -19.47 10.55
N VAL A 160 13.68 -18.78 10.68
CA VAL A 160 13.67 -17.37 11.06
C VAL A 160 13.26 -17.28 12.52
N ASP A 161 14.18 -16.74 13.33
CA ASP A 161 14.04 -16.48 14.76
C ASP A 161 12.64 -15.97 15.14
N LYS A 162 11.73 -16.91 15.43
CA LYS A 162 10.30 -16.68 15.68
C LYS A 162 10.08 -15.72 16.86
N THR A 163 11.10 -15.54 17.69
CA THR A 163 11.11 -14.61 18.83
C THR A 163 10.98 -13.16 18.38
N LYS A 164 11.58 -12.72 17.26
CA LYS A 164 11.53 -11.30 16.85
C LYS A 164 10.13 -10.82 16.46
N TYR A 165 9.36 -11.65 15.76
CA TYR A 165 8.00 -11.30 15.32
C TYR A 165 7.02 -11.36 16.49
N VAL A 166 7.09 -12.41 17.30
CA VAL A 166 6.21 -12.60 18.47
C VAL A 166 6.54 -11.59 19.57
N GLU A 167 7.82 -11.31 19.86
CA GLU A 167 8.19 -10.31 20.85
C GLU A 167 7.80 -8.89 20.45
N LYS A 168 7.88 -8.53 19.16
CA LYS A 168 7.47 -7.20 18.69
C LYS A 168 5.96 -7.01 18.76
N PHE A 169 5.20 -8.08 18.51
CA PHE A 169 3.74 -8.10 18.64
C PHE A 169 3.27 -8.10 20.11
N ILE A 170 3.98 -8.81 21.00
CA ILE A 170 3.65 -8.88 22.43
C ILE A 170 4.12 -7.64 23.22
N LYS A 171 5.31 -7.10 22.94
CA LYS A 171 5.87 -5.93 23.68
C LYS A 171 5.14 -4.61 23.42
N ARG A 172 4.31 -4.51 22.38
CA ARG A 172 3.54 -3.29 22.05
C ARG A 172 2.15 -3.23 22.69
N LYS A 173 1.76 -4.23 23.49
CA LYS A 173 0.49 -4.26 24.25
C LYS A 173 0.61 -3.84 25.73
N HIS A 174 1.78 -3.36 26.16
CA HIS A 174 1.98 -2.72 27.47
C HIS A 174 2.39 -1.25 27.28
#